data_AF-X0ZYK3-F1
#
_entry.id   AF-X0ZYK3-F1
#
_cell.length_a   1.000
_cell.length_b   1.000
_cell.length_c   1.000
_cell.angle_alpha   90.00
_cell.angle_beta   90.00
_cell.angle_gamma   90.00
#
_symmetry.space_group_name_H-M   'P 1'
#
loop_
_entity.id
_entity.type
_entity.pdbx_description
1 polymer ?
#
loop_
_entity_poly.entity_id
_entity_poly.type
_entity_poly.pdbx_seq_one_letter_code
_entity_poly.pdbx_strand_id
1 'polypeptide(L)' 'MKAVLIDWGQASREVKQIFSKIEEYLGVVVAEPVPEKAEPSTSNTCPSCGKPVGAADKFCQNCGAKLK' A
#
# COMPACT_ATOMS: atom_id res chain seq x y z
N MET A 1 43.83 2.54 2.02
CA MET A 1 42.61 1.72 1.85
C MET A 1 42.04 1.37 3.23
N LYS A 2 41.35 2.31 3.89
CA LYS A 2 40.80 2.11 5.25
C LYS A 2 39.45 2.81 5.46
N ALA A 3 38.75 3.11 4.37
CA ALA A 3 37.55 3.97 4.39
C ALA A 3 36.29 3.26 3.88
N VAL A 4 36.24 1.93 3.98
CA VAL A 4 35.01 1.15 3.71
C VAL A 4 34.88 0.07 4.78
N LEU A 5 34.86 0.48 6.04
CA LEU A 5 34.58 -0.39 7.18
C LEU A 5 33.48 0.25 8.04
N ILE A 6 32.51 0.91 7.41
CA ILE A 6 31.28 1.29 8.09
C ILE A 6 30.37 0.08 7.96
N ASP A 7 30.26 -0.66 9.06
CA ASP A 7 29.32 -1.75 9.23
C ASP A 7 27.94 -1.29 8.73
N TRP A 8 27.35 -2.04 7.80
CA TRP A 8 26.05 -1.71 7.19
C TRP A 8 24.97 -1.43 8.26
N GLY A 9 25.10 -2.03 9.45
CA GLY A 9 24.24 -1.78 10.60
C GLY A 9 24.45 -0.42 11.25
N GLN A 10 25.67 0.12 11.29
CA GLN A 10 25.96 1.45 11.86
C GLN A 10 25.48 2.56 10.93
N ALA A 11 25.75 2.46 9.63
CA ALA A 11 25.22 3.40 8.64
C ALA A 11 23.68 3.43 8.66
N SER A 12 23.03 2.26 8.78
CA SER A 12 21.56 2.19 8.85
C SER A 12 20.99 2.84 10.13
N ARG A 13 21.73 2.80 11.25
CA ARG A 13 21.32 3.46 12.50
C ARG A 13 21.46 4.97 12.41
N GLU A 14 22.54 5.47 11.81
CA GLU A 14 22.78 6.90 11.63
C GLU A 14 21.76 7.54 10.68
N VAL A 15 21.43 6.85 9.58
CA VAL A 15 20.41 7.31 8.63
C VAL A 15 19.04 7.44 9.32
N LYS A 16 18.64 6.45 10.14
CA LYS A 16 17.39 6.53 10.92
C LYS A 16 17.38 7.71 11.90
N GLN A 17 18.49 7.96 12.59
CA GLN A 17 18.61 9.08 13.54
C GLN A 17 18.49 10.44 12.83
N ILE A 18 19.08 10.56 11.65
CA ILE A 18 18.98 11.78 10.83
C ILE A 18 17.53 12.02 10.42
N PHE A 19 16.83 10.98 9.94
CA PHE A 19 15.43 11.11 9.54
C PHE A 19 14.51 11.49 10.71
N SER A 20 14.62 10.86 11.87
CA SER A 20 13.80 11.22 13.03
C SER A 20 14.04 12.65 13.53
N LYS A 21 15.27 13.14 13.45
CA LYS A 21 15.60 14.51 13.85
C LYS A 21 15.09 15.54 12.85
N ILE A 22 15.05 15.18 11.56
CA ILE A 22 14.41 15.98 10.52
C ILE A 22 12.90 16.04 10.73
N GLU A 23 12.27 14.91 11.07
CA GLU A 23 10.82 14.85 11.38
C GLU A 23 10.47 15.72 12.59
N GLU A 24 11.27 15.68 13.67
CA GLU A 24 11.11 16.53 14.84
C GLU A 24 11.24 18.03 14.49
N TYR A 25 12.23 18.39 13.66
CA TYR A 25 12.48 19.78 13.29
C TYR A 25 11.45 20.34 12.31
N LEU A 26 10.88 19.48 11.45
CA LEU A 26 9.91 19.88 10.45
C LEU A 26 8.46 19.84 10.96
N GLY A 27 8.18 19.23 12.11
CA GLY A 27 6.84 19.19 12.72
C GLY A 27 5.77 18.53 11.84
N VAL A 28 6.20 17.73 10.85
CA VAL A 28 5.31 17.05 9.92
C VAL A 28 4.86 15.75 10.57
N VAL A 29 3.71 15.79 11.24
CA VAL A 29 2.95 14.57 11.51
C VAL A 29 2.51 14.01 10.16
N VAL A 30 3.24 13.03 9.64
CA VAL A 30 2.75 12.22 8.53
C VAL A 30 1.56 11.44 9.09
N ALA A 31 0.37 12.01 8.96
CA ALA A 31 -0.86 11.26 9.10
C ALA A 31 -0.77 10.09 8.13
N GLU A 32 -0.81 8.88 8.68
CA GLU A 32 -0.84 7.63 7.91
C GLU A 32 -1.80 7.79 6.72
N PRO A 33 -1.46 7.27 5.52
CA PRO A 33 -2.48 7.07 4.52
C PRO A 33 -3.41 5.99 5.08
N VAL A 34 -4.51 6.42 5.68
CA VAL A 34 -5.63 5.56 6.04
C VAL A 34 -5.94 4.73 4.78
N PRO A 35 -5.89 3.39 4.84
CA PRO A 35 -6.43 2.57 3.77
C PRO A 35 -7.96 2.65 3.83
N GLU A 36 -8.50 3.82 3.50
CA GLU A 36 -9.94 4.06 3.39
C GLU A 36 -10.33 3.84 1.93
N LYS A 37 -10.52 2.58 1.58
CA LYS A 37 -11.53 2.21 0.60
C LYS A 37 -12.07 0.80 0.84
N ALA A 38 -12.65 0.60 2.01
CA ALA A 38 -13.67 -0.43 2.19
C ALA A 38 -15.04 0.22 1.95
N GLU A 39 -15.36 0.51 0.69
CA GLU A 39 -16.74 0.76 0.31
C GLU A 39 -17.47 -0.60 0.32
N PRO A 40 -18.63 -0.73 0.98
CA PRO A 40 -19.49 -1.89 0.82
C PRO A 40 -20.13 -1.82 -0.57
N SER A 41 -19.35 -2.14 -1.59
CA SER A 41 -19.87 -2.42 -2.93
C SER A 41 -20.80 -3.61 -2.78
N THR A 42 -22.08 -3.42 -3.05
CA THR A 42 -23.06 -4.50 -3.19
C THR A 42 -22.48 -5.52 -4.17
N SER A 43 -21.88 -6.58 -3.64
CA SER A 43 -21.12 -7.56 -4.38
C SER A 43 -22.11 -8.57 -4.97
N ASN A 44 -22.28 -8.52 -6.29
CA ASN A 44 -22.90 -9.62 -6.99
C ASN A 44 -21.85 -10.72 -7.20
N THR A 45 -22.29 -11.95 -7.40
CA THR A 45 -21.38 -13.06 -7.71
C THR A 45 -21.40 -13.32 -9.20
N CYS A 46 -20.22 -13.45 -9.81
CA CYS A 46 -20.12 -13.80 -11.22
C CYS A 46 -20.72 -15.20 -11.43
N PRO A 47 -21.73 -15.37 -12.31
CA PRO A 47 -22.35 -16.67 -12.58
C PRO A 47 -21.41 -17.65 -13.30
N SER A 48 -20.33 -17.15 -13.91
CA SER A 48 -19.38 -17.98 -14.67
C SER A 48 -18.21 -18.50 -13.83
N CYS A 49 -17.73 -17.75 -12.83
CA CYS A 49 -16.55 -18.14 -12.03
C CYS A 49 -16.76 -18.09 -10.51
N GLY A 50 -17.91 -17.63 -10.03
CA GLY A 50 -18.24 -17.60 -8.61
C GLY A 50 -17.53 -16.51 -7.79
N LYS A 51 -16.79 -15.60 -8.44
CA LYS A 51 -16.08 -14.51 -7.74
C LYS A 51 -16.96 -13.28 -7.54
N PRO A 52 -16.72 -12.50 -6.47
CA PRO A 52 -17.42 -11.25 -6.26
C PRO A 52 -17.09 -10.26 -7.38
N VAL A 53 -18.12 -9.58 -7.85
CA VAL A 53 -18.09 -8.55 -8.89
C VAL A 53 -18.91 -7.36 -8.41
N GLY A 54 -18.48 -6.15 -8.75
CA GLY A 54 -19.24 -4.94 -8.42
C GLY A 54 -20.56 -4.92 -9.20
N ALA A 55 -21.61 -4.34 -8.61
CA ALA A 55 -22.90 -4.22 -9.29
C ALA A 55 -22.85 -3.36 -10.58
N ALA A 56 -21.82 -2.52 -10.75
CA ALA A 56 -21.62 -1.69 -11.93
C ALA A 56 -20.65 -2.29 -12.97
N ASP A 57 -20.01 -3.42 -12.68
CA ASP A 57 -19.07 -4.06 -13.61
C ASP A 57 -19.83 -4.71 -14.77
N LYS A 58 -19.50 -4.31 -16.01
CA LYS A 58 -20.03 -4.92 -17.25
C LYS A 58 -19.36 -6.26 -17.59
N PHE A 59 -18.18 -6.50 -17.01
CA PHE A 59 -17.36 -7.68 -17.25
C PHE A 59 -16.72 -8.12 -15.93
N CYS A 60 -16.59 -9.43 -15.74
CA CYS A 60 -15.90 -9.97 -14.59
C CYS A 60 -14.38 -9.72 -14.71
N GLN A 61 -13.80 -9.01 -13.75
CA GLN A 61 -12.36 -8.71 -13.71
C GLN A 61 -11.49 -9.96 -13.51
N ASN A 62 -12.08 -11.11 -13.16
CA ASN A 62 -11.33 -12.34 -12.95
C ASN A 62 -11.38 -13.31 -14.14
N CYS A 63 -12.55 -13.51 -14.77
CA CYS A 63 -12.71 -14.49 -15.84
C CYS A 63 -13.06 -13.88 -17.21
N GLY A 64 -13.30 -12.57 -17.29
CA GLY A 64 -13.65 -11.88 -18.54
C GLY A 64 -15.09 -12.13 -19.03
N ALA A 65 -15.89 -12.91 -18.30
CA ALA A 65 -17.29 -13.13 -18.66
C ALA A 65 -18.08 -11.82 -18.63
N LYS A 66 -18.96 -11.62 -19.62
CA LYS A 66 -19.87 -10.47 -19.66
C LYS A 66 -20.91 -10.61 -18.56
N LEU A 67 -20.93 -9.65 -17.64
CA LEU A 67 -21.96 -9.54 -16.61
C LEU A 67 -23.13 -8.77 -17.25
N LYS A 68 -24.36 -9.18 -16.95
CA LYS A 68 -25.58 -8.68 -17.61
C LYS A 68 -25.78 -7.18 -17.38
#